data_AF-A0A5N5U6W3-F1
#
_entry.id   AF-A0A5N5U6W3-F1
#
_cell.length_a   1.000
_cell.length_b   1.000
_cell.length_c   1.000
_cell.angle_alpha   90.00
_cell.angle_beta   90.00
_cell.angle_gamma   90.00
#
_symmetry.space_group_name_H-M   'P 1'
#
loop_
_entity.id
_entity.type
_entity.pdbx_description
1 polymer ?
#
loop_
_entity_poly.entity_id
_entity_poly.type
_entity_poly.pdbx_seq_one_letter_code
_entity_poly.pdbx_strand_id
1 'polypeptide(L)'
;MPRTRECDFCGADIEPGTGTMLVLNDGSTHHFCSAKCEKNVDLGREARDLEWTESGQRQSGPQTTEPEPEPVEESEDTEAEEAEEIEEADTEDAEESDDSDDSEAEESADTDEEGDEE
;
A
#
# COMPACT_ATOMS: atom_id res chain seq x y z
N MET A 1 16.99 -3.37 -1.58
CA MET A 1 15.60 -3.06 -1.19
C MET A 1 14.66 -3.61 -2.26
N PRO A 2 13.49 -4.18 -1.91
CA PRO A 2 12.49 -4.58 -2.88
C PRO A 2 11.96 -3.34 -3.63
N ARG A 3 11.64 -3.52 -4.92
CA ARG A 3 11.06 -2.47 -5.76
C ARG A 3 9.61 -2.81 -6.04
N THR A 4 8.72 -1.87 -5.72
CA THR A 4 7.30 -1.95 -6.11
C THR A 4 7.16 -1.53 -7.57
N ARG A 5 6.21 -2.16 -8.28
CA ARG A 5 5.85 -1.81 -9.66
C ARG A 5 4.34 -1.69 -9.76
N GLU A 6 3.86 -0.88 -10.69
CA GLU A 6 2.42 -0.78 -10.94
C GLU A 6 1.95 -1.86 -11.92
N CYS A 7 0.72 -2.33 -11.76
CA CYS A 7 0.05 -3.23 -12.69
C CYS A 7 -0.44 -2.47 -13.91
N ASP A 8 0.05 -2.84 -15.09
CA ASP A 8 -0.28 -2.19 -16.37
C ASP A 8 -1.76 -2.34 -16.78
N PHE A 9 -2.52 -3.20 -16.07
CA PHE A 9 -3.95 -3.37 -16.29
C PHE A 9 -4.80 -2.58 -15.29
N CYS A 10 -4.78 -2.98 -14.01
CA CYS A 10 -5.70 -2.41 -13.03
C CYS A 10 -5.21 -1.09 -12.40
N GLY A 11 -3.92 -0.76 -12.53
CA GLY A 11 -3.29 0.40 -11.90
C GLY A 11 -2.75 0.15 -10.48
N ALA A 12 -3.03 -1.02 -9.89
CA ALA A 12 -2.66 -1.30 -8.51
C ALA A 12 -1.18 -1.67 -8.38
N ASP A 13 -0.58 -1.41 -7.21
CA ASP A 13 0.78 -1.84 -6.88
C ASP A 13 0.91 -3.38 -6.87
N ILE A 14 2.02 -3.86 -7.43
CA ILE A 14 2.43 -5.25 -7.45
C ILE A 14 3.35 -5.50 -6.27
N GLU A 15 2.92 -6.38 -5.37
CA GLU A 15 3.72 -6.91 -4.27
C GLU A 15 5.04 -7.50 -4.83
N PRO A 16 6.22 -7.10 -4.31
CA PRO A 16 7.50 -7.60 -4.80
C PRO A 16 7.59 -9.12 -4.70
N GLY A 17 7.94 -9.78 -5.81
CA GLY A 17 8.00 -11.24 -5.89
C GLY A 17 6.68 -11.90 -6.29
N THR A 18 5.63 -11.11 -6.53
CA THR A 18 4.32 -11.57 -7.01
C THR A 18 4.05 -11.06 -8.43
N GLY A 19 3.05 -11.66 -9.09
CA GLY A 19 2.56 -11.25 -10.39
C GLY A 19 3.25 -11.95 -11.56
N THR A 20 2.83 -11.60 -12.77
CA THR A 20 3.31 -12.17 -14.03
C THR A 20 3.75 -11.06 -14.97
N MET A 21 4.81 -11.32 -15.74
CA MET A 21 5.29 -10.43 -16.80
C MET A 21 4.97 -11.06 -18.17
N LEU A 22 4.11 -10.40 -18.95
CA LEU A 22 3.80 -10.76 -20.33
C LEU A 22 4.65 -9.92 -21.28
N VAL A 23 5.41 -10.60 -22.15
CA VAL A 23 6.17 -9.95 -23.22
C VAL A 23 5.46 -10.20 -24.55
N LEU A 24 5.07 -9.12 -25.22
CA LEU A 24 4.39 -9.17 -26.52
C LEU A 24 5.40 -9.37 -27.67
N ASN A 25 4.89 -9.74 -28.84
CA ASN A 25 5.72 -10.01 -30.03
C ASN A 25 6.50 -8.77 -30.52
N ASP A 26 5.99 -7.57 -30.26
CA ASP A 26 6.66 -6.30 -30.55
C ASP A 26 7.74 -5.92 -29.51
N GLY A 27 7.87 -6.70 -28.43
CA GLY A 27 8.85 -6.50 -27.37
C GLY A 27 8.36 -5.63 -26.21
N SER A 28 7.14 -5.08 -26.27
CA SER A 28 6.53 -4.43 -25.12
C SER A 28 6.26 -5.42 -23.98
N THR A 29 6.33 -4.93 -22.76
CA THR A 29 6.21 -5.74 -21.54
C THR A 29 5.06 -5.21 -20.69
N HIS A 30 4.16 -6.10 -20.29
CA HIS A 30 3.06 -5.83 -19.38
C HIS A 30 3.25 -6.61 -18.08
N HIS A 31 3.05 -5.97 -16.95
CA HIS A 31 3.11 -6.53 -15.62
C HIS A 31 1.71 -6.62 -15.04
N PHE A 32 1.37 -7.81 -14.53
CA PHE A 32 0.07 -8.07 -13.93
C PHE A 32 0.22 -8.44 -12.47
N CYS A 33 -0.60 -7.85 -11.62
CA CYS A 33 -0.65 -8.20 -10.20
C CYS A 33 -1.27 -9.58 -9.94
N SER A 34 -2.14 -10.06 -10.84
CA SER A 34 -2.90 -11.30 -10.66
C SER A 34 -3.41 -11.91 -11.97
N ALA A 35 -3.72 -13.21 -11.93
CA ALA A 35 -4.35 -13.94 -13.03
C ALA A 35 -5.71 -13.37 -13.47
N LYS A 36 -6.37 -12.57 -12.62
CA LYS A 36 -7.60 -11.85 -13.00
C LYS A 36 -7.29 -10.81 -14.07
N CYS A 37 -6.18 -10.08 -13.95
CA CYS A 37 -5.79 -9.06 -14.91
C CYS A 37 -5.37 -9.70 -16.23
N GLU A 38 -4.55 -10.75 -16.19
CA GLU A 38 -4.13 -11.53 -17.35
C GLU A 38 -5.34 -12.00 -18.17
N LYS A 39 -6.30 -12.68 -17.50
CA LYS A 39 -7.50 -13.19 -18.16
C LYS A 39 -8.37 -12.09 -18.77
N ASN A 40 -8.41 -10.88 -18.20
CA ASN A 40 -9.18 -9.80 -18.81
C ASN A 40 -8.53 -9.30 -20.09
N VAL A 41 -7.19 -9.26 -20.15
CA VAL A 41 -6.46 -8.95 -21.38
C VAL A 41 -6.69 -10.04 -22.43
N ASP A 42 -6.65 -11.32 -22.03
CA ASP A 42 -6.95 -12.45 -22.93
C ASP A 42 -8.38 -12.40 -23.48
N LEU A 43 -9.32 -11.89 -22.68
CA LEU A 43 -10.71 -11.66 -23.09
C LEU A 43 -10.88 -10.41 -23.98
N GLY A 44 -9.81 -9.68 -24.27
CA GLY A 44 -9.84 -8.45 -25.07
C GLY A 44 -10.57 -7.29 -24.39
N ARG A 45 -10.65 -7.29 -23.05
CA ARG A 45 -11.23 -6.18 -22.29
C ARG A 45 -10.16 -5.13 -22.02
N GLU A 46 -10.48 -3.87 -22.25
CA GLU A 46 -9.61 -2.76 -21.88
C GLU A 46 -9.90 -2.37 -20.43
N ALA A 47 -8.86 -2.12 -19.64
CA ALA A 47 -9.03 -1.71 -18.24
C ALA A 47 -9.90 -0.45 -18.11
N ARG A 48 -9.79 0.45 -19.08
CA ARG A 48 -10.53 1.71 -19.18
C ARG A 48 -12.05 1.54 -19.15
N ASP A 49 -12.56 0.40 -19.62
CA ASP A 49 -14.00 0.13 -19.67
C ASP A 49 -14.52 -0.56 -18.40
N LEU A 50 -13.63 -0.92 -17.48
CA LEU A 50 -13.96 -1.66 -16.27
C LEU A 50 -13.94 -0.74 -15.05
N GLU A 51 -15.12 -0.50 -14.47
CA GLU A 51 -15.34 0.37 -13.31
C GLU A 51 -14.52 -0.01 -12.08
N TRP A 52 -14.12 -1.28 -11.94
CA TRP A 52 -13.33 -1.74 -10.78
C TRP A 52 -11.84 -1.44 -10.90
N THR A 53 -11.35 -1.09 -12.09
CA THR A 53 -9.95 -0.69 -12.28
C THR A 53 -9.79 0.79 -11.99
N GLU A 54 -8.61 1.21 -11.54
CA GLU A 54 -8.39 2.63 -11.30
C GLU A 54 -8.47 3.45 -12.60
N SER A 55 -8.00 2.87 -13.71
CA SER A 55 -8.14 3.46 -15.05
C SER A 55 -9.61 3.70 -15.42
N GLY A 56 -10.51 2.75 -15.12
CA GLY A 56 -11.94 2.91 -15.37
C GLY A 56 -12.60 3.95 -14.45
N GLN A 57 -12.24 3.98 -13.16
CA GLN A 57 -12.75 4.98 -12.22
C GLN A 57 -12.36 6.40 -12.62
N ARG A 58 -11.11 6.60 -13.09
CA ARG A 58 -10.59 7.90 -13.56
C ARG A 58 -11.36 8.46 -14.77
N GLN A 59 -11.96 7.61 -15.59
CA GLN A 59 -12.72 8.05 -16.77
C GLN A 59 -14.22 8.16 -16.51
N SER A 60 -14.73 7.43 -15.51
CA SER A 60 -16.16 7.40 -15.19
C SER A 60 -16.56 8.37 -14.07
N GLY A 61 -15.61 8.94 -13.33
CA GLY A 61 -15.86 9.92 -12.27
C GLY A 61 -15.91 11.39 -12.76
N PRO A 62 -16.62 12.28 -12.04
CA PRO A 62 -16.58 13.70 -12.35
C PRO A 62 -15.18 14.25 -12.06
N GLN A 63 -14.57 14.89 -13.05
CA GLN A 63 -13.29 15.59 -12.91
C GLN A 63 -13.45 16.65 -11.79
N THR A 64 -12.93 16.41 -10.59
CA THR A 64 -12.87 17.43 -9.55
C THR A 64 -11.96 18.53 -10.06
N THR A 65 -12.59 19.65 -10.40
CA THR A 65 -11.94 20.92 -10.65
C THR A 65 -11.13 21.32 -9.42
N GLU A 66 -9.95 21.85 -9.68
CA GLU A 66 -9.02 22.57 -8.80
C GLU A 66 -9.68 23.15 -7.53
N PRO A 67 -9.14 22.92 -6.31
CA PRO A 67 -9.55 23.71 -5.16
C PRO A 67 -9.12 25.16 -5.38
N GLU A 68 -10.09 26.05 -5.62
CA GLU A 68 -9.88 27.49 -5.56
C GLU A 68 -9.32 27.86 -4.18
N PRO A 69 -8.19 28.60 -4.08
CA PRO A 69 -7.64 29.01 -2.80
C PRO A 69 -8.56 30.04 -2.15
N GLU A 70 -9.11 29.69 -0.98
CA GLU A 70 -9.97 30.58 -0.20
C GLU A 70 -9.21 31.86 0.23
N PRO A 71 -9.85 33.05 0.20
CA PRO A 71 -9.19 34.30 0.53
C PRO A 71 -8.86 34.38 2.02
N VAL A 72 -7.61 34.76 2.29
CA VAL A 72 -7.10 35.15 3.60
C VAL A 72 -7.81 36.41 4.10
N GLU A 73 -8.76 36.25 5.02
CA GLU A 73 -9.33 37.36 5.78
C GLU A 73 -8.39 37.69 6.95
N GLU A 74 -7.58 38.71 6.70
CA GLU A 74 -6.81 39.48 7.67
C GLU A 74 -7.77 40.17 8.67
N SER A 75 -7.59 39.95 9.97
CA SER A 75 -8.02 40.92 10.97
C SER A 75 -7.01 40.97 12.13
N GLU A 76 -6.22 42.04 12.09
CA GLU A 76 -5.45 42.69 13.16
C GLU A 76 -6.43 43.07 14.31
N ASP A 77 -6.13 43.25 15.60
CA ASP A 77 -4.97 43.72 16.36
C ASP A 77 -5.31 43.56 17.87
N THR A 78 -4.34 43.36 18.76
CA THR A 78 -4.18 44.11 20.04
C THR A 78 -2.93 43.62 20.79
N GLU A 79 -2.01 44.57 20.98
CA GLU A 79 -0.77 44.55 21.77
C GLU A 79 -0.93 44.10 23.24
N ALA A 80 0.11 43.48 23.81
CA ALA A 80 0.94 44.04 24.91
C ALA A 80 1.61 42.96 25.80
N GLU A 81 2.92 42.82 25.59
CA GLU A 81 4.07 42.77 26.52
C GLU A 81 4.18 41.86 27.78
N GLU A 82 5.46 41.54 28.03
CA GLU A 82 6.13 40.95 29.21
C GLU A 82 5.91 39.46 29.51
N ALA A 83 6.87 38.69 30.03
CA ALA A 83 8.33 38.65 30.10
C ALA A 83 8.64 37.39 30.95
N GLU A 84 9.86 36.87 30.81
CA GLU A 84 10.59 36.00 31.78
C GLU A 84 10.31 34.48 31.81
N GLU A 85 11.35 33.76 31.38
CA GLU A 85 12.11 32.75 32.13
C GLU A 85 11.35 31.77 33.03
N ILE A 86 11.36 30.48 32.65
CA ILE A 86 11.32 29.39 33.62
C ILE A 86 12.41 28.37 33.31
N GLU A 87 13.27 28.17 34.30
CA GLU A 87 14.34 27.18 34.37
C GLU A 87 13.82 25.74 34.51
N GLU A 88 14.74 24.80 34.31
CA GLU A 88 14.55 23.36 34.34
C GLU A 88 14.05 22.82 35.68
N ALA A 89 13.22 21.77 35.62
CA ALA A 89 13.04 20.84 36.72
C ALA A 89 12.77 19.43 36.17
N ASP A 90 13.82 18.63 36.27
CA ASP A 90 13.86 17.18 36.39
C ASP A 90 12.80 16.64 37.38
N THR A 91 12.01 15.65 36.97
CA THR A 91 11.62 14.52 37.85
C THR A 91 11.29 13.30 37.00
N GLU A 92 12.16 12.31 37.12
CA GLU A 92 11.93 10.86 37.04
C GLU A 92 10.67 10.36 37.80
N ASP A 93 10.39 9.05 37.63
CA ASP A 93 9.33 8.22 38.27
C ASP A 93 8.04 8.12 37.41
N ALA A 94 7.52 6.96 37.03
CA ALA A 94 7.74 5.58 37.46
C ALA A 94 6.77 4.70 36.66
N GLU A 95 7.15 3.43 36.44
CA GLU A 95 6.29 2.24 36.57
C GLU A 95 4.98 2.16 35.72
N GLU A 96 4.61 1.11 34.98
CA GLU A 96 4.85 -0.33 35.10
C GLU A 96 4.00 -1.01 34.00
N SER A 97 4.48 -2.16 33.48
CA SER A 97 3.67 -3.38 33.22
C SER A 97 2.65 -3.36 32.07
N ASP A 98 2.38 -4.40 31.28
CA ASP A 98 2.78 -5.80 31.16
C ASP A 98 1.98 -6.30 29.94
N ASP A 99 2.60 -6.96 28.95
CA ASP A 99 1.89 -7.96 28.13
C ASP A 99 2.92 -8.96 27.59
N SER A 100 3.13 -9.99 28.40
CA SER A 100 3.84 -11.23 28.06
C SER A 100 3.09 -11.97 26.93
N ASP A 101 3.77 -12.34 25.85
CA ASP A 101 4.23 -13.70 25.54
C ASP A 101 3.12 -14.74 25.33
N ASP A 102 2.99 -15.24 24.09
CA ASP A 102 2.70 -16.67 23.87
C ASP A 102 3.26 -17.15 22.53
N SER A 103 4.56 -17.48 22.60
CA SER A 103 5.20 -18.71 22.10
C SER A 103 4.91 -19.25 20.69
N GLU A 104 5.95 -19.16 19.87
CA GLU A 104 6.26 -20.08 18.77
C GLU A 104 6.34 -21.53 19.29
N ALA A 105 5.78 -22.49 18.54
CA ALA A 105 5.94 -23.91 18.80
C ALA A 105 6.43 -24.60 17.53
N GLU A 106 7.75 -24.68 17.41
CA GLU A 106 8.43 -25.52 16.43
C GLU A 106 8.51 -27.02 16.84
N GLU A 107 8.23 -27.85 15.82
CA GLU A 107 8.84 -29.14 15.44
C GLU A 107 8.99 -30.34 16.41
N SER A 108 8.41 -31.50 16.01
CA SER A 108 9.17 -32.77 15.89
C SER A 108 8.40 -33.90 15.17
N ALA A 109 9.00 -34.39 14.09
CA ALA A 109 9.10 -35.78 13.57
C ALA A 109 7.90 -36.75 13.52
N ASP A 110 7.62 -37.31 12.33
CA ASP A 110 7.35 -38.77 12.13
C ASP A 110 7.41 -39.09 10.60
N THR A 111 8.53 -39.63 10.09
CA THR A 111 8.83 -41.06 9.85
C THR A 111 8.54 -41.48 8.40
N ASP A 112 9.64 -41.70 7.69
CA ASP A 112 9.81 -42.30 6.36
C ASP A 112 9.53 -43.82 6.48
N GLU A 113 8.62 -44.37 5.68
CA GLU A 113 8.56 -45.82 5.45
C GLU A 113 8.26 -46.12 3.98
N GLU A 114 9.33 -46.46 3.26
CA GLU A 114 9.29 -47.05 1.94
C GLU A 114 8.74 -48.49 2.03
N GLY A 115 7.68 -48.76 1.28
CA GLY A 115 7.13 -50.09 1.07
C GLY A 115 7.12 -50.43 -0.41
N ASP A 116 8.27 -50.88 -0.90
CA ASP A 116 8.44 -51.70 -2.10
C ASP A 116 7.75 -53.07 -1.90
N GLU A 117 7.35 -53.71 -3.01
CA GLU A 117 7.10 -55.15 -3.23
C GLU A 117 5.75 -55.52 -3.92
N GLU A 118 5.95 -56.01 -5.17
CA GLU A 118 5.16 -56.87 -6.09
C GLU A 118 4.04 -56.31 -6.98
#